data_AF-A0A926IM73-F1
#
_entry.id   AF-A0A926IM73-F1
#
_cell.length_a   1.000
_cell.length_b   1.000
_cell.length_c   1.000
_cell.angle_alpha   90.00
_cell.angle_beta   90.00
_cell.angle_gamma   90.00
#
_symmetry.space_group_name_H-M   'P 1'
#
loop_
_entity.id
_entity.type
_entity.pdbx_description
1 polymer ?
#
loop_
_entity_poly.entity_id
_entity_poly.type
_entity_poly.pdbx_seq_one_letter_code
_entity_poly.pdbx_strand_id
1 'polypeptide(L)' 'MDIIKKCKDILMEYKDIIFAYIFGSYVPGKMRIDSDIDIAIYF' A
#
# COMPACT_ATOMS: atom_id res chain seq x y z
N MET A 1 -2.09 7.06 9.39
CA MET A 1 -0.62 6.85 9.27
C MET A 1 -0.19 5.42 9.61
N ASP A 2 -0.92 4.74 10.51
CA ASP A 2 -0.56 3.40 11.01
C ASP A 2 -0.69 2.28 9.96
N ILE A 3 -1.76 2.30 9.15
CA ILE A 3 -2.01 1.27 8.14
C ILE A 3 -0.92 1.22 7.05
N ILE A 4 -0.40 2.39 6.62
CA ILE A 4 0.68 2.45 5.62
C ILE A 4 1.98 1.86 6.17
N LYS A 5 2.28 2.13 7.45
CA LYS A 5 3.44 1.55 8.12
C LYS A 5 3.29 0.03 8.20
N LYS A 6 2.12 -0.47 8.62
CA LYS A 6 1.84 -1.91 8.68
C LYS A 6 1.97 -2.58 7.30
N CYS A 7 1.43 -1.99 6.24
CA CYS A 7 1.60 -2.48 4.87
C CYS A 7 3.07 -2.50 4.47
N LYS A 8 3.81 -1.43 4.74
CA LYS A 8 5.25 -1.36 4.47
C LYS A 8 6.02 -2.46 5.20
N ASP A 9 5.81 -2.60 6.51
CA ASP A 9 6.53 -3.57 7.32
C ASP A 9 6.32 -5.00 6.80
N ILE A 10 5.08 -5.35 6.40
CA ILE A 10 4.76 -6.64 5.76
C ILE A 10 5.49 -6.78 4.42
N LEU A 11 5.42 -5.78 3.54
CA LEU A 11 6.03 -5.84 2.21
C LEU A 11 7.57 -5.95 2.26
N MET A 12 8.19 -5.38 3.29
CA MET A 12 9.64 -5.46 3.51
C MET A 12 10.14 -6.86 3.88
N GLU A 13 9.25 -7.78 4.29
CA GLU A 13 9.62 -9.19 4.57
C GLU A 13 9.88 -9.98 3.28
N TYR A 14 9.42 -9.49 2.13
CA TYR A 14 9.56 -10.14 0.83
C TYR A 14 10.76 -9.59 0.06
N LYS A 15 11.84 -10.38 -0.03
CA LYS A 15 13.10 -9.97 -0.66
C LYS A 15 13.03 -9.82 -2.18
N ASP A 16 12.06 -10.46 -2.81
CA ASP A 16 11.91 -10.47 -4.26
C ASP A 16 11.07 -9.29 -4.77
N ILE A 17 10.53 -8.46 -3.88
CA ILE A 17 9.84 -7.22 -4.26
C ILE A 17 10.89 -6.15 -4.57
N ILE A 18 10.96 -5.69 -5.82
CA ILE A 18 11.83 -4.58 -6.22
C ILE A 18 11.26 -3.25 -5.72
N PHE A 19 9.96 -3.02 -5.93
CA PHE A 19 9.25 -1.88 -5.37
C PHE A 19 7.74 -2.13 -5.29
N ALA A 20 7.07 -1.34 -4.44
CA ALA A 20 5.63 -1.27 -4.38
C ALA A 20 5.17 0.18 -4.24
N TYR A 21 4.01 0.51 -4.79
CA TYR A 21 3.41 1.84 -4.62
C TYR A 21 1.89 1.76 -4.42
N ILE A 22 1.39 2.69 -3.61
CA ILE A 22 -0.03 2.83 -3.34
C ILE A 22 -0.68 3.62 -4.46
N PHE A 23 -1.84 3.16 -4.92
CA PHE A 23 -2.65 3.86 -5.92
C PHE A 23 -4.13 3.88 -5.50
N GLY A 24 -5.03 4.16 -6.43
CA GLY A 24 -6.47 4.14 -6.17
C GLY A 24 -6.93 5.32 -5.33
N SER A 25 -8.08 5.16 -4.65
CA SER A 25 -8.75 6.25 -3.92
C SER A 25 -7.97 6.82 -2.74
N TYR A 26 -6.99 6.07 -2.22
CA TYR A 26 -6.13 6.51 -1.13
C TYR A 26 -5.28 7.73 -1.51
N VAL A 27 -4.70 7.72 -2.71
CA VAL A 27 -3.74 8.77 -3.17
C VAL A 27 -4.37 10.16 -3.32
N PRO A 28 -5.52 10.34 -4.01
CA PRO A 28 -6.14 11.65 -4.15
C PRO A 28 -6.92 12.09 -2.89
N GLY A 29 -6.84 11.34 -1.78
CA GLY A 29 -7.59 11.62 -0.56
C GLY A 29 -9.10 11.39 -0.69
N LYS A 30 -9.54 10.53 -1.62
CA LYS A 30 -10.95 10.21 -1.87
C LYS A 30 -11.43 8.96 -1.11
N MET A 31 -10.69 8.56 -0.10
CA MET A 31 -10.95 7.37 0.70
C MET A 31 -12.20 7.56 1.57
N ARG A 32 -13.08 6.57 1.58
CA ARG A 32 -14.28 6.49 2.42
C ARG A 32 -14.02 5.51 3.58
N ILE A 33 -14.96 5.43 4.52
CA ILE A 33 -14.83 4.58 5.71
C ILE A 33 -14.73 3.08 5.36
N ASP A 34 -15.25 2.69 4.20
CA ASP A 34 -15.32 1.35 3.65
C ASP A 34 -14.32 1.11 2.50
N SER A 35 -13.45 2.09 2.21
CA SER A 35 -12.45 1.95 1.15
C SER A 35 -11.30 1.04 1.57
N ASP A 36 -10.78 0.35 0.57
CA ASP A 36 -9.55 -0.42 0.62
C ASP A 36 -8.31 0.44 0.26
N ILE A 37 -7.15 -0.22 0.21
CA ILE A 37 -5.87 0.36 -0.18
C ILE A 37 -5.32 -0.49 -1.33
N ASP A 38 -5.28 0.11 -2.52
CA ASP A 38 -4.69 -0.52 -3.69
C ASP A 38 -3.16 -0.39 -3.67
N ILE A 39 -2.45 -1.51 -3.83
CA ILE A 39 -0.98 -1.56 -3.85
C ILE A 39 -0.54 -2.34 -5.09
N ALA A 40 0.28 -1.69 -5.94
CA ALA A 40 0.94 -2.35 -7.05
C ALA A 40 2.28 -2.89 -6.56
N ILE A 41 2.60 -4.15 -6.88
CA ILE A 41 3.82 -4.83 -6.47
C ILE A 41 4.59 -5.23 -7.73
N TYR A 42 5.88 -4.89 -7.76
CA TYR A 42 6.79 -5.27 -8.82
C TYR A 42 7.89 -6.18 -8.26
N PHE A 43 8.11 -7.31 -8.93
CA PHE A 43 9.09 -8.34 -8.57
C PHE A 43 10.27 -8.34 -9.54
#